data_AF-H6SMD2-F1
#
_entry.id   AF-H6SMD2-F1
#
_cell.length_a   1.000
_cell.length_b   1.000
_cell.length_c   1.000
_cell.angle_alpha   90.00
_cell.angle_beta   90.00
_cell.angle_gamma   90.00
#
_symmetry.space_group_name_H-M   'P 1'
#
loop_
_entity.id
_entity.type
_entity.pdbx_description
1 polymer ?
#
loop_
_entity_poly.entity_id
_entity_poly.type
_entity_poly.pdbx_seq_one_letter_code
_entity_poly.pdbx_strand_id
1 'polypeptide(L)'
;MSAIVRGVSQQEVLMLSVSLLARFPACMALGLWGGLLPGLGLAQGVDSCKTAHLACVNACQSLEKDEAARTGCSARCAADRGVCEAERGLLGLSDQAQRLRGFLDGLTGDSALSLSPQQCDLAQRACEHLCRERHDGNQAAQAGCESRCAAEVVVCRAQADLRGAAPHLKENVERWNRFMEGFKDRKGSVVPPPADAPYDLPEDSVPSRPLKPGEVAL
;
A
#
# COMPACT_ATOMS: atom_id res chain seq x y z
N MET A 1 42.41 -3.54 10.60
CA MET A 1 42.01 -2.20 10.12
C MET A 1 40.67 -1.89 10.77
N SER A 2 40.68 -1.15 11.88
CA SER A 2 39.46 -0.82 12.64
C SER A 2 38.98 0.57 12.23
N ALA A 3 37.74 0.65 11.73
CA ALA A 3 37.09 1.92 11.43
C ALA A 3 36.47 2.51 12.70
N ILE A 4 36.87 3.73 13.04
CA ILE A 4 36.35 4.52 14.16
C ILE A 4 35.10 5.25 13.64
N VAL A 5 33.91 4.85 14.10
CA VAL A 5 32.66 5.59 13.86
C VAL A 5 32.56 6.68 14.92
N ARG A 6 32.62 7.95 14.49
CA ARG A 6 32.38 9.12 15.36
C ARG A 6 30.87 9.31 15.54
N GLY A 7 30.42 9.31 16.80
CA GLY A 7 29.03 9.57 17.17
C GLY A 7 28.68 11.05 16.97
N VAL A 8 27.60 11.30 16.22
CA VAL A 8 26.96 12.60 16.11
C VAL A 8 26.12 12.83 17.37
N SER A 9 26.29 13.98 18.01
CA SER A 9 25.63 14.34 19.27
C SER A 9 24.14 14.61 19.04
N GLN A 10 23.30 14.00 19.88
CA GLN A 10 21.83 14.08 19.83
C GLN A 10 21.29 15.53 19.92
N GLN A 11 22.11 16.46 20.40
CA GLN A 11 21.75 17.88 20.56
C GLN A 11 21.70 18.66 19.24
N GLU A 12 22.44 18.24 18.20
CA GLU A 12 22.39 18.92 16.89
C GLU A 12 21.12 18.60 16.10
N VAL A 13 20.52 17.42 16.33
CA VAL A 13 19.29 16.98 15.63
C VAL A 13 18.06 17.81 16.06
N LEU A 14 18.04 18.29 17.30
CA LEU A 14 16.93 19.08 17.84
C LEU A 14 16.93 20.54 17.40
N MET A 15 18.08 21.11 17.03
CA MET A 15 18.15 22.48 16.48
C MET A 15 17.68 22.56 15.01
N LEU A 16 17.86 21.48 14.24
CA LEU A 16 17.45 21.41 12.83
C LEU A 16 15.93 21.32 12.65
N SER A 17 15.20 20.73 13.59
CA SER A 17 13.73 20.54 13.49
C SER A 17 12.94 21.83 13.76
N VAL A 18 13.43 22.75 14.59
CA VAL A 18 12.71 24.00 14.92
C VAL A 18 12.80 25.03 13.79
N SER A 19 13.88 25.02 13.01
CA SER A 19 14.07 25.99 11.91
C SER A 19 13.24 25.68 10.64
N LEU A 20 12.75 24.45 10.47
CA LEU A 20 11.95 24.07 9.29
C LEU A 20 10.49 24.53 9.35
N LEU A 21 9.95 24.84 10.54
CA LEU A 21 8.53 25.19 10.70
C LEU A 21 8.23 26.69 10.46
N ALA A 22 9.24 27.56 10.40
CA ALA A 22 9.05 29.00 10.27
C ALA A 22 9.05 29.54 8.82
N ARG A 23 9.19 28.67 7.79
CA ARG A 23 9.42 29.10 6.39
C ARG A 23 8.43 28.59 5.35
N PHE A 24 7.23 28.17 5.78
CA PHE A 24 6.16 27.77 4.86
C PHE A 24 5.00 28.77 4.84
N PRO A 25 5.06 29.77 3.93
CA PRO A 25 3.83 30.23 3.29
C PRO A 25 4.11 30.54 1.81
N ALA A 26 3.98 29.56 0.91
CA ALA A 26 3.94 29.87 -0.53
C ALA A 26 3.30 28.79 -1.41
N CYS A 27 3.54 27.50 -1.17
CA CYS A 27 3.15 26.48 -2.15
C CYS A 27 1.68 26.05 -2.13
N MET A 28 0.87 26.44 -1.14
CA MET A 28 -0.56 26.08 -1.13
C MET A 28 -1.50 27.06 -1.87
N ALA A 29 -1.00 28.20 -2.34
CA ALA A 29 -1.89 29.26 -2.87
C ALA A 29 -2.23 29.12 -4.38
N LEU A 30 -1.57 28.26 -5.14
CA LEU A 30 -1.75 28.20 -6.62
C LEU A 30 -2.68 27.08 -7.12
N GLY A 31 -3.31 26.30 -6.23
CA GLY A 31 -4.22 25.21 -6.61
C GLY A 31 -5.70 25.57 -6.76
N LEU A 32 -6.11 26.80 -6.41
CA LEU A 32 -7.53 27.12 -6.21
C LEU A 32 -8.26 27.80 -7.38
N TRP A 33 -7.62 28.04 -8.53
CA TRP A 33 -8.21 28.77 -9.67
C TRP A 33 -8.38 27.92 -10.96
N GLY A 34 -8.63 26.62 -10.81
CA GLY A 34 -8.74 25.69 -11.95
C GLY A 34 -10.04 24.88 -12.03
N GLY A 35 -11.10 25.28 -11.34
CA GLY A 35 -12.38 24.54 -11.34
C GLY A 35 -13.47 25.23 -12.13
N LEU A 36 -13.70 24.84 -13.39
CA LEU A 36 -14.99 25.01 -14.12
C LEU A 36 -15.01 24.36 -15.51
N LEU A 37 -14.61 23.09 -15.67
CA LEU A 37 -14.98 22.29 -16.84
C LEU A 37 -15.28 20.84 -16.42
N PRO A 38 -16.57 20.46 -16.29
CA PRO A 38 -16.95 19.09 -16.00
C PRO A 38 -17.03 18.30 -17.31
N GLY A 39 -16.20 17.27 -17.43
CA GLY A 39 -16.39 16.21 -18.40
C GLY A 39 -15.46 16.26 -19.60
N LEU A 40 -14.24 15.73 -19.44
CA LEU A 40 -13.46 15.08 -20.50
C LEU A 40 -12.25 14.35 -19.85
N GLY A 41 -12.24 13.01 -19.97
CA GLY A 41 -11.01 12.22 -20.09
C GLY A 41 -10.29 11.77 -18.82
N LEU A 42 -10.62 10.57 -18.33
CA LEU A 42 -9.77 9.79 -17.40
C LEU A 42 -8.34 9.55 -17.93
N ALA A 43 -8.11 9.70 -19.24
CA ALA A 43 -6.79 9.62 -19.85
C ALA A 43 -5.87 10.83 -19.56
N GLN A 44 -6.43 12.00 -19.22
CA GLN A 44 -5.63 13.21 -18.92
C GLN A 44 -4.99 13.17 -17.52
N GLY A 45 -5.39 12.21 -16.69
CA GLY A 45 -4.84 12.06 -15.37
C GLY A 45 -3.35 11.70 -15.40
N VAL A 46 -2.96 10.64 -16.12
CA VAL A 46 -1.61 10.05 -16.02
C VAL A 46 -0.53 11.09 -16.27
N ASP A 47 -0.76 11.96 -17.25
CA ASP A 47 0.13 13.07 -17.57
C ASP A 47 0.16 14.15 -16.48
N SER A 48 -0.94 14.38 -15.76
CA SER A 48 -1.02 15.34 -14.65
C SER A 48 -0.14 14.96 -13.44
N CYS A 49 -0.15 13.69 -12.99
CA CYS A 49 0.73 13.28 -11.87
C CYS A 49 2.21 13.37 -12.25
N LYS A 50 2.55 12.97 -13.48
CA LYS A 50 3.92 13.04 -13.99
C LYS A 50 4.39 14.49 -14.10
N THR A 51 3.52 15.38 -14.58
CA THR A 51 3.81 16.82 -14.71
C THR A 51 3.98 17.47 -13.33
N ALA A 52 3.11 17.16 -12.37
CA ALA A 52 3.22 17.65 -11.00
C ALA A 52 4.52 17.19 -10.32
N HIS A 53 4.91 15.93 -10.51
CA HIS A 53 6.18 15.40 -9.99
C HIS A 53 7.39 16.12 -10.61
N LEU A 54 7.40 16.34 -11.93
CA LEU A 54 8.50 17.07 -12.60
C LEU A 54 8.59 18.51 -12.12
N ALA A 55 7.46 19.20 -11.91
CA ALA A 55 7.43 20.54 -11.35
C ALA A 55 7.98 20.57 -9.90
N CYS A 56 7.62 19.59 -9.09
CA CYS A 56 8.13 19.43 -7.72
C CYS A 56 9.65 19.22 -7.70
N VAL A 57 10.16 18.29 -8.52
CA VAL A 57 11.60 18.02 -8.62
C VAL A 57 12.36 19.26 -9.10
N ASN A 58 11.83 20.01 -10.07
CA ASN A 58 12.44 21.24 -10.55
C ASN A 58 12.48 22.33 -9.47
N ALA A 59 11.42 22.47 -8.67
CA ALA A 59 11.41 23.37 -7.52
C ALA A 59 12.50 23.01 -6.50
N CYS A 60 12.73 21.71 -6.27
CA CYS A 60 13.80 21.25 -5.37
C CYS A 60 15.21 21.56 -5.90
N GLN A 61 15.40 21.73 -7.21
CA GLN A 61 16.71 22.09 -7.77
C GLN A 61 17.14 23.51 -7.37
N SER A 62 16.19 24.41 -7.06
CA SER A 62 16.50 25.76 -6.57
C SER A 62 17.18 25.80 -5.20
N LEU A 63 17.22 24.67 -4.47
CA LEU A 63 17.88 24.53 -3.16
C LEU A 63 19.38 24.22 -3.28
N GLU A 64 20.08 24.79 -4.28
CA GLU A 64 21.46 24.43 -4.65
C GLU A 64 22.49 24.50 -3.51
N LYS A 65 22.23 25.30 -2.48
CA LYS A 65 23.17 25.56 -1.38
C LYS A 65 23.04 24.58 -0.20
N ASP A 66 22.00 23.75 -0.17
CA ASP A 66 21.76 22.81 0.95
C ASP A 66 21.37 21.42 0.42
N GLU A 67 22.34 20.51 0.47
CA GLU A 67 22.19 19.14 -0.01
C GLU A 67 21.18 18.33 0.81
N ALA A 68 21.06 18.59 2.11
CA ALA A 68 20.09 17.94 2.98
C ALA A 68 18.67 18.41 2.66
N ALA A 69 18.48 19.72 2.47
CA ALA A 69 17.20 20.28 2.06
C ALA A 69 16.75 19.77 0.68
N ARG A 70 17.69 19.68 -0.27
CA ARG A 70 17.43 19.13 -1.61
C ARG A 70 17.02 17.65 -1.56
N THR A 71 17.71 16.85 -0.75
CA THR A 71 17.39 15.42 -0.56
C THR A 71 16.03 15.22 0.11
N GLY A 72 15.73 16.01 1.14
CA GLY A 72 14.41 15.98 1.79
C GLY A 72 13.28 16.39 0.84
N CYS A 73 13.52 17.41 0.03
CA CYS A 73 12.57 17.88 -0.98
C CYS A 73 12.29 16.82 -2.06
N SER A 74 13.33 16.18 -2.61
CA SER A 74 13.17 15.14 -3.63
C SER A 74 12.48 13.88 -3.09
N ALA A 75 12.78 13.47 -1.85
CA ALA A 75 12.10 12.36 -1.18
C ALA A 75 10.59 12.62 -1.03
N ARG A 76 10.22 13.86 -0.67
CA ARG A 76 8.80 14.25 -0.59
C ARG A 76 8.11 14.22 -1.96
N CYS A 77 8.75 14.76 -3.00
CA CYS A 77 8.21 14.67 -4.36
C CYS A 77 8.01 13.22 -4.85
N ALA A 78 8.86 12.29 -4.41
CA ALA A 78 8.73 10.86 -4.73
C ALA A 78 7.56 10.22 -3.98
N ALA A 79 7.36 10.57 -2.70
CA ALA A 79 6.20 10.10 -1.93
C ALA A 79 4.89 10.62 -2.53
N ASP A 80 4.82 11.90 -2.87
CA ASP A 80 3.63 12.52 -3.49
C ASP A 80 3.29 11.86 -4.84
N ARG A 81 4.31 11.50 -5.62
CA ARG A 81 4.13 10.71 -6.83
C ARG A 81 3.55 9.33 -6.53
N GLY A 82 4.07 8.63 -5.53
CA GLY A 82 3.57 7.32 -5.11
C GLY A 82 2.10 7.38 -4.69
N VAL A 83 1.69 8.40 -3.94
CA VAL A 83 0.28 8.63 -3.57
C VAL A 83 -0.59 8.90 -4.80
N CYS A 84 -0.14 9.78 -5.69
CA CYS A 84 -0.87 10.13 -6.92
C CYS A 84 -1.07 8.92 -7.86
N GLU A 85 -0.05 8.07 -7.99
CA GLU A 85 -0.12 6.82 -8.76
C GLU A 85 -0.99 5.77 -8.03
N ALA A 86 -0.90 5.67 -6.70
CA ALA A 86 -1.70 4.73 -5.90
C ALA A 86 -3.20 5.08 -5.91
N GLU A 87 -3.58 6.36 -5.81
CA GLU A 87 -4.98 6.79 -5.90
C GLU A 87 -5.61 6.42 -7.23
N ARG A 88 -4.83 6.51 -8.32
CA ARG A 88 -5.28 6.04 -9.64
C ARG A 88 -5.33 4.53 -9.74
N GLY A 89 -4.33 3.85 -9.17
CA GLY A 89 -4.34 2.40 -9.02
C GLY A 89 -5.64 1.96 -8.32
N LEU A 90 -6.00 2.61 -7.22
CA LEU A 90 -7.21 2.38 -6.43
C LEU A 90 -8.51 2.63 -7.20
N LEU A 91 -8.59 3.71 -7.98
CA LEU A 91 -9.76 3.98 -8.84
C LEU A 91 -9.87 2.96 -9.99
N GLY A 92 -8.75 2.52 -10.56
CA GLY A 92 -8.72 1.43 -11.53
C GLY A 92 -9.04 0.06 -10.89
N LEU A 93 -8.59 -0.14 -9.65
CA LEU A 93 -8.85 -1.32 -8.83
C LEU A 93 -10.31 -1.41 -8.42
N SER A 94 -11.05 -0.31 -8.20
CA SER A 94 -12.49 -0.39 -7.94
C SER A 94 -13.29 -0.83 -9.17
N ASP A 95 -12.91 -0.37 -10.36
CA ASP A 95 -13.51 -0.79 -11.63
C ASP A 95 -13.14 -2.26 -11.95
N GLN A 96 -11.87 -2.62 -11.77
CA GLN A 96 -11.43 -4.01 -11.88
C GLN A 96 -12.04 -4.88 -10.80
N ALA A 97 -12.24 -4.39 -9.59
CA ALA A 97 -12.89 -5.13 -8.51
C ALA A 97 -14.38 -5.31 -8.79
N GLN A 98 -15.08 -4.36 -9.41
CA GLN A 98 -16.45 -4.57 -9.86
C GLN A 98 -16.55 -5.56 -11.00
N ARG A 99 -15.63 -5.52 -11.97
CA ARG A 99 -15.55 -6.53 -13.05
C ARG A 99 -15.18 -7.90 -12.51
N LEU A 100 -14.23 -7.96 -11.59
CA LEU A 100 -13.82 -9.17 -10.89
C LEU A 100 -14.96 -9.69 -10.01
N ARG A 101 -15.73 -8.81 -9.37
CA ARG A 101 -16.91 -9.18 -8.59
C ARG A 101 -18.03 -9.71 -9.47
N GLY A 102 -18.33 -9.08 -10.60
CA GLY A 102 -19.30 -9.62 -11.57
C GLY A 102 -18.85 -10.94 -12.19
N PHE A 103 -17.55 -11.10 -12.42
CA PHE A 103 -16.94 -12.36 -12.85
C PHE A 103 -17.03 -13.43 -11.75
N LEU A 104 -16.70 -13.06 -10.50
CA LEU A 104 -16.78 -13.96 -9.34
C LEU A 104 -18.24 -14.32 -9.03
N ASP A 105 -19.18 -13.38 -9.11
CA ASP A 105 -20.62 -13.61 -8.94
C ASP A 105 -21.16 -14.53 -10.03
N GLY A 106 -20.69 -14.38 -11.28
CA GLY A 106 -20.96 -15.34 -12.37
C GLY A 106 -20.32 -16.71 -12.14
N LEU A 107 -19.17 -16.76 -11.45
CA LEU A 107 -18.51 -17.99 -11.01
C LEU A 107 -19.07 -18.55 -9.70
N THR A 108 -19.86 -17.83 -8.92
CA THR A 108 -20.46 -18.30 -7.66
C THR A 108 -21.97 -18.48 -7.77
N GLY A 109 -22.60 -18.05 -8.86
CA GLY A 109 -23.97 -18.42 -9.19
C GLY A 109 -24.12 -19.94 -9.24
N ASP A 110 -25.30 -20.42 -8.86
CA ASP A 110 -25.65 -21.80 -8.44
C ASP A 110 -25.30 -22.96 -9.40
N SER A 111 -24.66 -22.67 -10.54
CA SER A 111 -24.17 -23.65 -11.52
C SER A 111 -22.65 -23.86 -11.51
N ALA A 112 -21.90 -23.08 -10.73
CA ALA A 112 -20.48 -23.34 -10.54
C ALA A 112 -20.30 -24.48 -9.54
N LEU A 113 -20.27 -25.70 -10.09
CA LEU A 113 -19.85 -26.92 -9.42
C LEU A 113 -18.72 -26.58 -8.44
N SER A 114 -18.98 -26.76 -7.14
CA SER A 114 -18.04 -26.46 -6.08
C SER A 114 -16.83 -27.38 -6.23
N LEU A 115 -15.82 -26.92 -6.99
CA LEU A 115 -14.57 -27.63 -7.17
C LEU A 115 -13.84 -27.64 -5.83
N SER A 116 -13.81 -28.81 -5.18
CA SER A 116 -12.97 -29.02 -4.01
C SER A 116 -11.48 -28.92 -4.42
N PRO A 117 -10.56 -28.67 -3.48
CA PRO A 117 -9.12 -28.67 -3.79
C PRO A 117 -8.67 -29.94 -4.53
N GLN A 118 -9.29 -31.09 -4.19
CA GLN A 118 -9.03 -32.38 -4.84
C GLN A 118 -9.48 -32.40 -6.32
N GLN A 119 -10.58 -31.72 -6.64
CA GLN A 119 -11.05 -31.61 -8.02
C GLN A 119 -10.14 -30.69 -8.85
N CYS A 120 -9.57 -29.64 -8.24
CA CYS A 120 -8.53 -28.83 -8.89
C CYS A 120 -7.30 -29.68 -9.24
N ASP A 121 -6.86 -30.56 -8.34
CA ASP A 121 -5.69 -31.44 -8.58
C ASP A 121 -5.95 -32.50 -9.67
N LEU A 122 -7.19 -32.99 -9.76
CA LEU A 122 -7.60 -33.86 -10.86
C LEU A 122 -7.62 -33.10 -12.20
N ALA A 123 -8.12 -31.87 -12.21
CA ALA A 123 -8.14 -31.02 -13.39
C ALA A 123 -6.71 -30.69 -13.88
N GLN A 124 -5.78 -30.39 -12.95
CA GLN A 124 -4.37 -30.17 -13.30
C GLN A 124 -3.77 -31.40 -13.98
N ARG A 125 -3.93 -32.59 -13.38
CA ARG A 125 -3.38 -33.84 -13.94
C ARG A 125 -3.95 -34.15 -15.33
N ALA A 126 -5.24 -33.92 -15.52
CA ALA A 126 -5.88 -34.08 -16.82
C ALA A 126 -5.34 -33.07 -17.85
N CYS A 127 -5.18 -31.80 -17.46
CA CYS A 127 -4.61 -30.75 -18.31
C CYS A 127 -3.18 -31.06 -18.73
N GLU A 128 -2.32 -31.45 -17.77
CA GLU A 128 -0.94 -31.84 -18.04
C GLU A 128 -0.85 -33.07 -18.95
N HIS A 129 -1.75 -34.06 -18.77
CA HIS A 129 -1.83 -35.22 -19.66
C HIS A 129 -2.17 -34.81 -21.10
N LEU A 130 -3.18 -33.96 -21.27
CA LEU A 130 -3.57 -33.45 -22.60
C LEU A 130 -2.45 -32.61 -23.23
N CYS A 131 -1.70 -31.84 -22.44
CA CYS A 131 -0.54 -31.10 -22.93
C CYS A 131 0.56 -32.04 -23.45
N ARG A 132 0.85 -33.13 -22.73
CA ARG A 132 1.80 -34.16 -23.16
C ARG A 132 1.37 -34.84 -24.45
N GLU A 133 0.12 -35.26 -24.55
CA GLU A 133 -0.39 -35.90 -25.77
C GLU A 133 -0.42 -34.96 -26.97
N ARG A 134 -0.81 -33.70 -26.76
CA ARG A 134 -0.94 -32.71 -27.84
C ARG A 134 0.40 -32.21 -28.37
N HIS A 135 1.41 -32.12 -27.50
CA HIS A 135 2.72 -31.55 -27.83
C HIS A 135 3.85 -32.57 -27.71
N ASP A 136 3.56 -33.84 -28.04
CA ASP A 136 4.57 -34.89 -28.06
C ASP A 136 5.72 -34.55 -29.01
N GLY A 137 6.95 -34.74 -28.53
CA GLY A 137 8.18 -34.35 -29.23
C GLY A 137 8.48 -32.85 -29.30
N ASN A 138 7.63 -31.96 -28.77
CA ASN A 138 7.88 -30.52 -28.72
C ASN A 138 7.87 -29.98 -27.27
N GLN A 139 9.05 -30.06 -26.64
CA GLN A 139 9.24 -29.69 -25.22
C GLN A 139 8.89 -28.21 -24.93
N ALA A 140 9.17 -27.29 -25.85
CA ALA A 140 8.88 -25.87 -25.63
C ALA A 140 7.37 -25.59 -25.64
N ALA A 141 6.64 -26.18 -26.57
CA ALA A 141 5.18 -26.07 -26.63
C ALA A 141 4.53 -26.77 -25.43
N GLN A 142 5.04 -27.94 -25.02
CA GLN A 142 4.58 -28.66 -23.86
C GLN A 142 4.77 -27.83 -22.57
N ALA A 143 5.94 -27.26 -22.33
CA ALA A 143 6.20 -26.41 -21.17
C ALA A 143 5.30 -25.16 -21.15
N GLY A 144 5.06 -24.55 -22.31
CA GLY A 144 4.11 -23.45 -22.44
C GLY A 144 2.68 -23.87 -22.08
N CYS A 145 2.24 -25.06 -22.48
CA CYS A 145 0.94 -25.62 -22.15
C CYS A 145 0.81 -25.95 -20.66
N GLU A 146 1.79 -26.63 -20.08
CA GLU A 146 1.83 -27.00 -18.66
C GLU A 146 1.85 -25.78 -17.74
N SER A 147 2.55 -24.71 -18.12
CA SER A 147 2.53 -23.45 -17.34
C SER A 147 1.14 -22.82 -17.27
N ARG A 148 0.32 -22.95 -18.33
CA ARG A 148 -1.09 -22.53 -18.29
C ARG A 148 -1.93 -23.41 -17.38
N CYS A 149 -1.74 -24.73 -17.42
CA CYS A 149 -2.41 -25.66 -16.49
C CYS A 149 -2.09 -25.31 -15.03
N ALA A 150 -0.83 -24.98 -14.72
CA ALA A 150 -0.41 -24.56 -13.39
C ALA A 150 -1.08 -23.24 -12.97
N ALA A 151 -1.18 -22.25 -13.87
CA ALA A 151 -1.88 -21.02 -13.57
C ALA A 151 -3.38 -21.26 -13.28
N GLU A 152 -4.03 -22.12 -14.07
CA GLU A 152 -5.44 -22.48 -13.88
C GLU A 152 -5.67 -23.20 -12.53
N VAL A 153 -4.75 -24.08 -12.10
CA VAL A 153 -4.88 -24.74 -10.79
C VAL A 153 -4.72 -23.77 -9.62
N VAL A 154 -3.82 -22.79 -9.74
CA VAL A 154 -3.65 -21.76 -8.70
C VAL A 154 -4.92 -20.95 -8.55
N VAL A 155 -5.56 -20.57 -9.66
CA VAL A 155 -6.85 -19.87 -9.62
C VAL A 155 -7.94 -20.77 -9.01
N CYS A 156 -8.00 -22.05 -9.40
CA CYS A 156 -8.97 -23.00 -8.86
C CYS A 156 -8.82 -23.16 -7.33
N ARG A 157 -7.59 -23.35 -6.84
CA ARG A 157 -7.31 -23.47 -5.40
C ARG A 157 -7.60 -22.17 -4.66
N ALA A 158 -7.19 -21.02 -5.21
CA ALA A 158 -7.50 -19.73 -4.62
C ALA A 158 -9.02 -19.51 -4.48
N GLN A 159 -9.82 -19.93 -5.47
CA GLN A 159 -11.28 -19.87 -5.38
C GLN A 159 -11.84 -20.84 -4.33
N ALA A 160 -11.33 -22.07 -4.27
CA ALA A 160 -11.73 -23.05 -3.27
C ALA A 160 -11.43 -22.56 -1.84
N ASP A 161 -10.23 -21.99 -1.63
CA ASP A 161 -9.79 -21.43 -0.36
C ASP A 161 -10.58 -20.17 0.00
N LEU A 162 -10.81 -19.26 -0.95
CA LEU A 162 -11.63 -18.05 -0.74
C LEU A 162 -13.06 -18.41 -0.34
N ARG A 163 -13.66 -19.45 -0.92
CA ARG A 163 -14.98 -19.93 -0.50
C ARG A 163 -14.97 -20.58 0.87
N GLY A 164 -13.95 -21.40 1.17
CA GLY A 164 -13.77 -21.97 2.50
C GLY A 164 -13.56 -20.89 3.58
N ALA A 165 -12.87 -19.82 3.23
CA ALA A 165 -12.61 -18.67 4.10
C ALA A 165 -13.76 -17.64 4.11
N ALA A 166 -14.69 -17.66 3.16
CA ALA A 166 -15.78 -16.70 3.04
C ALA A 166 -16.56 -16.43 4.35
N PRO A 167 -16.96 -17.45 5.15
CA PRO A 167 -17.63 -17.19 6.43
C PRO A 167 -16.73 -16.42 7.41
N HIS A 168 -15.46 -16.80 7.53
CA HIS A 168 -14.49 -16.12 8.39
C HIS A 168 -14.11 -14.73 7.87
N LEU A 169 -14.10 -14.54 6.55
CA LEU A 169 -13.77 -13.27 5.91
C LEU A 169 -14.87 -12.24 6.19
N LYS A 170 -16.14 -12.64 6.10
CA LYS A 170 -17.27 -11.75 6.40
C LYS A 170 -17.19 -11.21 7.83
N GLU A 171 -16.95 -12.08 8.82
CA GLU A 171 -16.80 -11.67 10.22
C GLU A 171 -15.62 -10.72 10.44
N ASN A 172 -14.47 -10.99 9.80
CA ASN A 172 -13.28 -10.15 9.91
C ASN A 172 -13.46 -8.80 9.20
N VAL A 173 -14.14 -8.76 8.06
CA VAL A 173 -14.46 -7.52 7.33
C VAL A 173 -15.47 -6.69 8.13
N GLU A 174 -16.51 -7.29 8.70
CA GLU A 174 -17.45 -6.57 9.57
C GLU A 174 -16.78 -6.04 10.84
N ARG A 175 -15.84 -6.79 11.43
CA ARG A 175 -15.03 -6.33 12.56
C ARG A 175 -14.14 -5.15 12.16
N TRP A 176 -13.50 -5.23 11.00
CA TRP A 176 -12.62 -4.16 10.50
C TRP A 176 -13.41 -2.91 10.09
N ASN A 177 -14.59 -3.08 9.48
CA ASN A 177 -15.49 -1.96 9.18
C ASN A 177 -15.93 -1.24 10.45
N ARG A 178 -16.36 -1.97 11.50
CA ARG A 178 -16.68 -1.36 12.80
C ARG A 178 -15.50 -0.61 13.41
N PHE A 179 -14.29 -1.17 13.30
CA PHE A 179 -13.07 -0.50 13.74
C PHE A 179 -12.84 0.82 12.98
N MET A 180 -12.97 0.81 11.65
CA MET A 180 -12.79 1.99 10.80
C MET A 180 -13.90 3.03 10.97
N GLU A 181 -15.14 2.62 11.24
CA GLU A 181 -16.25 3.52 11.59
C GLU A 181 -15.94 4.31 12.87
N GLY A 182 -15.34 3.67 13.87
CA GLY A 182 -14.88 4.36 15.08
C GLY A 182 -13.86 5.49 14.83
N PHE A 183 -13.07 5.43 13.75
CA PHE A 183 -12.22 6.55 13.33
C PHE A 183 -12.97 7.64 12.59
N LYS A 184 -14.01 7.28 11.82
CA LYS A 184 -14.82 8.24 11.07
C LYS A 184 -15.76 9.03 11.97
N ASP A 185 -16.29 8.41 13.01
CA ASP A 185 -17.17 9.06 13.99
C ASP A 185 -16.42 10.07 14.89
N ARG A 186 -15.08 10.04 14.90
CA ARG A 186 -14.25 11.09 15.52
C ARG A 186 -14.12 12.37 14.70
N LYS A 187 -14.80 12.50 13.55
CA LYS A 187 -14.94 13.78 12.85
C LYS A 187 -15.90 14.71 13.60
N GLY A 188 -15.45 15.36 14.68
CA GLY A 188 -16.18 16.53 15.17
C GLY A 188 -15.95 16.99 16.60
N SER A 189 -15.25 16.26 17.45
CA SER A 189 -14.99 16.77 18.81
C SER A 189 -13.68 16.24 19.37
N VAL A 190 -12.57 16.67 18.76
CA VAL A 190 -11.44 17.06 19.62
C VAL A 190 -11.90 18.32 20.34
N VAL A 191 -12.74 18.15 21.38
CA VAL A 191 -12.72 19.13 22.46
C VAL A 191 -11.30 18.99 22.98
N PRO A 192 -10.40 19.97 22.78
CA PRO A 192 -9.10 19.91 23.43
C PRO A 192 -9.40 19.67 24.91
N PRO A 193 -8.71 18.72 25.58
CA PRO A 193 -8.87 18.58 27.01
C PRO A 193 -8.76 19.99 27.61
N PRO A 194 -9.67 20.40 28.51
CA PRO A 194 -9.60 21.73 29.10
C PRO A 194 -8.18 21.92 29.61
N ALA A 195 -7.57 23.08 29.31
CA ALA A 195 -6.17 23.37 29.60
C ALA A 195 -5.81 23.24 31.10
N ASP A 196 -6.82 23.04 31.94
CA ASP A 196 -6.77 22.99 33.38
C ASP A 196 -7.04 21.59 33.93
N ALA A 197 -7.24 20.58 33.08
CA ALA A 197 -7.28 19.19 33.54
C ALA A 197 -5.87 18.83 34.04
N PRO A 198 -5.69 18.54 35.34
CA PRO A 198 -4.42 18.07 35.86
C PRO A 198 -4.06 16.82 35.07
N TYR A 199 -2.95 16.88 34.34
CA TYR A 199 -2.34 15.68 33.82
C TYR A 199 -1.78 14.92 35.02
N ASP A 200 -2.63 14.12 35.67
CA ASP A 200 -2.19 13.01 36.52
C ASP A 200 -1.56 11.97 35.57
N LEU A 201 -0.36 12.29 35.07
CA LEU A 201 0.54 11.30 34.54
C LEU A 201 0.92 10.44 35.74
N PRO A 202 0.53 9.14 35.80
CA PRO A 202 1.07 8.27 36.82
C PRO A 202 2.59 8.25 36.63
N GLU A 203 3.29 8.86 37.59
CA GLU A 203 4.75 9.00 37.63
C GLU A 203 5.48 7.64 37.68
N ASP A 204 4.75 6.53 37.72
CA ASP A 204 5.26 5.19 38.02
C ASP A 204 5.43 4.24 36.84
N SER A 205 5.29 4.69 35.58
CA SER A 205 5.37 3.78 34.41
C SER A 205 6.58 3.99 33.50
N VAL A 206 7.71 4.40 34.07
CA VAL A 206 9.02 4.09 33.47
C VAL A 206 9.52 2.82 34.15
N PRO A 207 9.33 1.62 33.57
CA PRO A 207 10.05 0.44 34.02
C PRO A 207 11.54 0.67 33.75
N SER A 208 12.23 1.20 34.76
CA SER A 208 13.67 1.26 34.83
C SER A 208 14.19 -0.17 34.96
N ARG A 209 14.19 -0.93 33.86
CA ARG A 209 15.00 -2.15 33.80
C ARG A 209 16.44 -1.71 33.68
N PRO A 210 17.29 -1.91 34.69
CA PRO A 210 18.72 -1.73 34.52
C PRO A 210 19.17 -2.70 33.42
N LEU A 211 19.70 -2.14 32.33
CA LEU A 211 20.44 -2.89 31.33
C LEU A 211 21.62 -3.56 32.06
N LYS A 212 21.57 -4.90 32.19
CA LYS A 212 22.72 -5.67 32.66
C LYS A 212 23.85 -5.49 31.64
N PRO A 213 25.04 -5.02 32.05
CA PRO A 213 26.20 -5.05 31.18
C PRO A 213 26.65 -6.50 31.03
N GLY A 214 26.55 -7.06 29.81
CA GLY A 214 27.19 -8.34 29.49
C GLY A 214 26.46 -9.29 28.54
N GLU A 215 25.24 -9.00 28.09
CA GLU A 215 24.54 -9.90 27.17
C GLU A 215 24.92 -9.61 25.72
N VAL A 216 26.11 -10.08 25.33
CA VAL A 216 26.53 -10.21 23.93
C VAL A 216 26.04 -11.56 23.45
N ALA A 217 24.98 -11.57 22.65
CA ALA A 217 24.53 -12.76 21.94
C ALA A 217 25.59 -13.13 20.89
N LEU A 218 26.13 -14.35 21.00
CA LEU A 218 26.90 -15.05 19.98
C LEU A 218 25.96 -15.62 18.91
#